data_AF-A0A4Y7PE11-F1
#
_entry.id   AF-A0A4Y7PE11-F1
#
_cell.length_a   1.000
_cell.length_b   1.000
_cell.length_c   1.000
_cell.angle_alpha   90.00
_cell.angle_beta   90.00
_cell.angle_gamma   90.00
#
_symmetry.space_group_name_H-M   'P 1'
#
loop_
_entity.id
_entity.type
_entity.pdbx_description
1 polymer ?
#
loop_
_entity_poly.entity_id
_entity_poly.type
_entity_poly.pdbx_seq_one_letter_code
_entity_poly.pdbx_strand_id
1 'polypeptide(L)' 'WLDDELSESEIDFICGTYKMFTAGAVPQRESWWPRPNAWEGSGLNVGYWSETCEEWYQRRLAEIRSSQG' A
#
# COMPACT_ATOMS: atom_id res chain seq x y z
N TRP A 1 10.12 -6.35 -25.70
CA TRP A 1 8.88 -5.89 -25.06
C TRP A 1 8.85 -6.53 -23.68
N LEU A 2 9.27 -5.78 -22.67
CA LEU A 2 9.11 -6.16 -21.27
C LEU A 2 7.75 -5.62 -20.85
N ASP A 3 6.97 -6.45 -20.17
CA ASP A 3 5.73 -6.04 -19.53
C ASP A 3 6.13 -5.29 -18.25
N ASP A 4 6.29 -3.97 -18.34
CA ASP A 4 6.73 -3.11 -17.23
C ASP A 4 5.57 -2.79 -16.25
N GLU A 5 4.39 -3.38 -16.47
CA GLU A 5 3.20 -3.13 -15.66
C GLU A 5 2.95 -4.31 -14.69
N LEU A 6 2.85 -3.99 -13.40
CA LEU A 6 2.49 -4.97 -12.38
C LEU A 6 1.02 -5.35 -12.50
N SER A 7 0.72 -6.65 -12.51
CA SER A 7 -0.66 -7.12 -12.43
C SER A 7 -1.30 -6.75 -11.10
N GLU A 8 -2.64 -6.68 -11.05
CA GLU A 8 -3.36 -6.33 -9.81
C GLU A 8 -3.03 -7.30 -8.65
N SER A 9 -2.78 -8.58 -8.96
CA SER A 9 -2.39 -9.59 -7.99
C SER A 9 -0.97 -9.40 -7.45
N GLU A 10 -0.03 -8.94 -8.28
CA GLU A 10 1.32 -8.63 -7.82
C GLU A 10 1.31 -7.40 -6.93
N ILE A 11 0.51 -6.38 -7.29
CA ILE A 11 0.28 -5.21 -6.44
C ILE A 11 -0.36 -5.63 -5.11
N ASP A 12 -1.36 -6.51 -5.11
CA ASP A 12 -1.94 -7.04 -3.87
C ASP A 12 -0.88 -7.73 -2.99
N PHE A 13 -0.05 -8.57 -3.61
CA PHE A 13 0.97 -9.32 -2.90
C PHE A 13 2.03 -8.40 -2.29
N ILE A 14 2.55 -7.44 -3.05
CA ILE A 14 3.56 -6.48 -2.60
C ILE A 14 2.99 -5.54 -1.52
N CYS A 15 1.76 -5.07 -1.68
CA CYS A 15 1.14 -4.16 -0.70
C CYS A 15 0.64 -4.87 0.56
N GLY A 16 0.73 -6.21 0.63
CA GLY A 16 0.20 -6.99 1.75
C GLY A 16 -1.32 -6.85 1.86
N THR A 17 -2.02 -6.83 0.72
CA THR A 17 -3.46 -6.67 0.66
C THR A 17 -4.17 -7.98 1.02
N TYR A 18 -5.12 -7.92 1.94
CA TYR A 18 -5.98 -9.05 2.30
C TYR A 18 -7.45 -8.66 2.27
N LYS A 19 -8.33 -9.65 2.03
CA LYS A 19 -9.78 -9.46 2.01
C LYS A 19 -10.36 -9.93 3.34
N MET A 20 -11.03 -9.04 4.05
CA MET A 20 -11.82 -9.41 5.23
C MET A 20 -13.26 -9.69 4.81
N PHE A 21 -13.69 -10.92 5.07
CA PHE A 21 -15.07 -11.33 4.90
C PHE A 21 -15.80 -11.18 6.23
N THR A 22 -16.67 -10.18 6.31
CA THR A 22 -17.59 -10.04 7.45
C THR A 22 -18.96 -10.59 7.03
N ALA A 23 -19.56 -11.44 7.84
CA ALA A 23 -20.81 -12.12 7.48
C ALA A 23 -21.93 -11.10 7.18
N GLY A 24 -22.46 -11.13 5.96
CA GLY A 24 -23.51 -10.22 5.49
C GLY A 24 -23.03 -8.85 5.00
N ALA A 25 -21.72 -8.59 4.97
CA ALA A 25 -21.14 -7.35 4.46
C ALA A 25 -20.38 -7.56 3.15
N VAL A 26 -20.21 -6.47 2.39
CA VAL A 26 -19.32 -6.44 1.23
C VAL A 26 -17.89 -6.69 1.72
N PRO A 27 -17.10 -7.58 1.06
CA PRO A 27 -15.72 -7.84 1.44
C PRO A 27 -14.92 -6.54 1.46
N GLN A 28 -14.31 -6.22 2.60
CA GLN A 28 -13.41 -5.07 2.71
C GLN A 28 -12.00 -5.50 2.35
N ARG A 29 -11.32 -4.67 1.54
CA ARG A 29 -9.97 -4.93 1.07
C ARG A 29 -9.04 -4.01 1.85
N GLU A 30 -8.31 -4.59 2.78
CA GLU A 30 -7.34 -3.88 3.62
C GLU A 30 -5.92 -4.17 3.13
N SER A 31 -5.01 -3.21 3.30
CA SER A 31 -3.62 -3.35 2.85
C SER A 31 -2.66 -2.73 3.88
N TRP A 32 -1.52 -3.39 4.11
CA TRP A 32 -0.50 -2.86 5.04
C TRP A 32 0.22 -1.65 4.47
N TRP A 33 0.52 -1.69 3.18
CA TRP A 33 1.12 -0.60 2.42
C TRP A 33 0.11 0.01 1.44
N PRO A 34 0.19 1.32 1.19
CA PRO A 34 -0.70 1.99 0.24
C PRO A 34 -0.51 1.41 -1.16
N ARG A 35 -1.63 1.16 -1.83
CA ARG A 35 -1.64 0.73 -3.23
C ARG A 35 -1.29 1.92 -4.15
N PRO A 36 -0.83 1.67 -5.40
CA PRO A 36 -0.39 2.72 -6.32
C PRO A 36 -1.41 3.85 -6.52
N ASN A 37 -2.71 3.54 -6.55
CA ASN A 37 -3.78 4.53 -6.67
C ASN A 37 -3.85 5.50 -5.46
N ALA A 38 -3.56 5.02 -4.25
CA ALA A 38 -3.50 5.85 -3.05
C ALA A 38 -2.25 6.75 -3.05
N TRP A 39 -1.16 6.27 -3.66
CA TRP A 39 0.06 7.04 -3.85
C TRP A 39 -0.11 8.10 -4.95
N GLU A 40 -0.76 7.78 -6.06
CA GLU A 40 -0.93 8.67 -7.21
C GLU A 40 -1.72 9.93 -6.86
N GLY A 41 -2.77 9.80 -6.06
CA GLY A 41 -3.55 10.94 -5.53
C GLY A 41 -2.89 11.64 -4.34
N SER A 42 -1.74 11.16 -3.87
CA SER A 42 -1.03 11.78 -2.75
C SER A 42 -0.11 12.90 -3.24
N GLY A 43 0.20 13.87 -2.38
CA GLY A 43 1.24 14.86 -2.63
C GLY A 43 2.67 14.29 -2.65
N LEU A 44 2.85 12.98 -2.47
CA LEU A 44 4.13 12.29 -2.48
C LEU A 44 4.49 11.71 -3.85
N ASN A 45 3.56 11.71 -4.81
CA ASN A 45 3.81 11.27 -6.18
C ASN A 45 4.51 12.37 -7.02
N VAL A 46 5.75 12.69 -6.64
CA VAL A 46 6.57 13.74 -7.28
C VAL A 46 7.51 13.19 -8.37
N GLY A 47 7.35 11.93 -8.76
CA GLY A 47 8.16 11.27 -9.80
C GLY A 47 9.51 10.73 -9.34
N TYR A 48 9.86 10.87 -8.06
CA TYR A 48 11.05 10.27 -7.45
C TYR A 48 10.83 10.03 -5.95
N TRP A 49 11.72 9.28 -5.32
CA TRP A 49 11.71 9.08 -3.87
C TRP A 49 12.26 10.33 -3.17
N SER A 50 11.37 11.21 -2.72
CA SER A 50 11.73 12.42 -1.97
C SER A 50 11.98 12.12 -0.48
N GLU A 51 12.60 13.06 0.23
CA GLU A 51 12.79 12.98 1.69
C GLU A 51 11.45 12.77 2.42
N THR A 52 10.39 13.48 2.00
CA THR A 52 9.04 13.31 2.54
C THR A 52 8.47 11.90 2.31
N CYS A 53 8.85 11.24 1.20
CA CYS A 53 8.47 9.85 0.95
C CYS A 53 9.12 8.91 1.98
N GLU A 54 10.41 9.12 2.27
CA GLU A 54 11.15 8.36 3.28
C GLU A 54 10.58 8.58 4.68
N GLU A 55 10.32 9.83 5.07
CA GLU A 55 9.71 10.16 6.37
C GLU A 55 8.36 9.47 6.55
N TRP A 56 7.52 9.52 5.52
CA TRP A 56 6.22 8.86 5.52
C TRP A 56 6.39 7.33 5.67
N TYR A 57 7.31 6.74 4.91
CA TYR A 57 7.58 5.29 4.94
C TYR A 57 8.04 4.83 6.32
N GLN A 58 9.02 5.52 6.91
CA GLN A 58 9.56 5.19 8.23
C GLN A 58 8.49 5.31 9.31
N ARG A 59 7.65 6.36 9.26
CA ARG A 59 6.52 6.52 10.19
C ARG A 59 5.53 5.36 10.07
N ARG A 60 5.13 5.01 8.84
CA ARG A 60 4.21 3.89 8.61
C ARG A 60 4.81 2.55 9.07
N LEU A 61 6.10 2.34 8.84
CA LEU A 61 6.81 1.15 9.31
C LEU A 61 6.81 1.07 10.85
N ALA A 62 7.01 2.20 11.53
CA ALA A 62 6.92 2.26 12.99
C ALA A 62 5.51 1.95 13.49
N GLU A 63 4.47 2.49 12.86
CA GLU A 63 3.07 2.19 13.19
C GLU A 63 2.77 0.68 13.08
N ILE A 64 3.14 0.06 11.95
CA ILE A 64 2.94 -1.38 11.71
C ILE A 64 3.67 -2.22 12.75
N ARG A 65 4.87 -1.82 13.16
CA ARG A 65 5.64 -2.54 14.20
C ARG A 65 5.04 -2.34 15.58
N SER A 66 4.52 -1.15 15.88
CA SER A 66 3.89 -0.84 17.17
C SER A 66 2.51 -1.47 17.35
N SER A 67 1.76 -1.70 16.26
CA SER A 67 0.44 -2.33 16.31
C SER A 67 0.49 -3.86 16.30
N GLN A 68 1.68 -4.45 16.17
CA GLN A 68 1.93 -5.89 16.31
C GLN A 68 2.48 -6.30 17.69
N GLY A 69 2.49 -5.39 18.68
CA GLY A 69 2.80 -5.67 20.10
C GLY A 69 1.62 -5.41 21.00
#